data_AF-A0A536X3G1-F1
#
_entry.id   AF-A0A536X3G1-F1
#
_cell.length_a   1.000
_cell.length_b   1.000
_cell.length_c   1.000
_cell.angle_alpha   90.00
_cell.angle_beta   90.00
_cell.angle_gamma   90.00
#
_symmetry.space_group_name_H-M   'P 1'
#
loop_
_entity.id
_entity.type
_entity.pdbx_description
1 polymer ?
#
loop_
_entity_poly.entity_id
_entity_poly.type
_entity_poly.pdbx_seq_one_letter_code
_entity_poly.pdbx_strand_id
1 'polypeptide(L)' 'MRQYLDFMRHVRDHGHRKDDRTGTGTLSVFGYQMRFDLAAGFPLLTTKKVHTKSVIYELLWFLAG' A
#
# COMPACT_ATOMS: atom_id res chain seq x y z
N MET A 1 -2.31 8.94 -7.37
CA MET A 1 -3.31 8.40 -6.42
C MET A 1 -4.34 7.47 -7.08
N ARG A 2 -4.86 7.76 -8.28
CA ARG A 2 -5.79 6.85 -9.00
C ARG A 2 -5.25 5.42 -9.11
N GLN A 3 -3.97 5.25 -9.47
CA GLN A 3 -3.29 3.95 -9.53
C GLN A 3 -3.44 3.08 -8.26
N TYR A 4 -3.37 3.67 -7.06
CA TYR A 4 -3.59 2.94 -5.81
C TYR A 4 -5.04 2.49 -5.68
N LEU A 5 -6.00 3.35 -5.99
CA LEU A 5 -7.43 3.00 -5.94
C LEU A 5 -7.80 1.98 -7.01
N ASP A 6 -7.19 2.07 -8.20
CA ASP A 6 -7.34 1.09 -9.28
C ASP A 6 -6.79 -0.28 -8.83
N PHE A 7 -5.65 -0.28 -8.15
CA PHE A 7 -5.11 -1.51 -7.57
C PHE A 7 -6.03 -2.10 -6.51
N MET A 8 -6.56 -1.29 -5.58
CA MET A 8 -7.51 -1.78 -4.56
C MET A 8 -8.78 -2.38 -5.19
N ARG A 9 -9.31 -1.75 -6.24
CA ARG A 9 -10.42 -2.31 -7.03
C ARG A 9 -10.03 -3.64 -7.69
N HIS A 10 -8.86 -3.68 -8.32
CA HIS A 10 -8.39 -4.90 -8.99
C HIS A 10 -8.25 -6.07 -8.01
N VAL A 11 -7.67 -5.86 -6.83
CA VAL A 11 -7.55 -6.90 -5.78
C VAL A 11 -8.92 -7.37 -5.30
N ARG A 12 -9.87 -6.45 -5.12
CA ARG A 12 -11.22 -6.80 -4.68
C ARG A 12 -11.96 -7.63 -5.73
N ASP A 13 -11.86 -7.23 -7.00
CA ASP A 13 -12.70 -7.79 -8.06
C ASP A 13 -12.07 -9.07 -8.68
N HIS A 14 -10.74 -9.22 -8.63
CA HIS A 14 -10.00 -10.33 -9.26
C HIS A 14 -9.10 -11.12 -8.30
N GLY A 15 -9.08 -10.76 -7.02
CA GLY A 15 -8.23 -11.43 -6.02
C GLY A 15 -8.69 -12.86 -5.72
N HIS A 16 -7.71 -13.74 -5.48
CA HIS A 16 -7.98 -15.08 -4.96
C HIS A 16 -8.05 -15.07 -3.44
N ARG A 17 -9.08 -15.72 -2.89
CA ARG A 17 -9.25 -15.91 -1.46
C ARG A 17 -8.22 -16.92 -0.94
N LYS A 18 -7.55 -16.58 0.15
CA LYS A 18 -6.60 -17.46 0.85
C LYS A 18 -6.83 -17.36 2.34
N ASP A 19 -6.73 -18.47 3.04
CA ASP A 19 -6.76 -18.48 4.49
C ASP A 19 -5.40 -18.05 5.06
N ASP A 20 -5.40 -17.55 6.30
CA ASP A 20 -4.20 -17.11 7.01
C ASP A 20 -4.12 -17.73 8.40
N ARG A 21 -2.95 -17.58 9.05
CA ARG A 21 -2.67 -18.13 10.39
C ARG A 21 -3.59 -17.57 11.47
N THR A 22 -4.16 -16.39 11.26
CA THR A 22 -5.03 -15.70 12.22
C THR A 22 -6.51 -15.98 11.99
N GLY A 23 -6.87 -16.76 10.95
CA GLY A 23 -8.24 -17.11 10.61
C GLY A 23 -9.08 -15.99 9.99
N THR A 24 -8.47 -14.86 9.60
CA THR A 24 -9.20 -13.73 8.97
C THR A 24 -9.38 -13.96 7.47
N GLY A 25 -8.32 -14.45 6.83
CA GLY A 25 -8.26 -14.67 5.39
C GLY A 25 -7.94 -13.39 4.63
N THR A 26 -7.54 -13.55 3.37
CA THR A 26 -7.10 -12.47 2.49
C THR A 26 -7.64 -12.64 1.08
N LEU A 27 -7.83 -11.52 0.37
CA LEU A 27 -7.92 -11.49 -1.09
C LEU A 27 -6.58 -11.00 -1.64
N SER A 28 -6.00 -11.75 -2.58
CA SER A 28 -4.66 -11.44 -3.09
C SER A 28 -4.54 -11.66 -4.59
N VAL A 29 -3.73 -10.84 -5.24
CA VAL A 29 -3.29 -11.01 -6.64
C VAL A 29 -1.77 -11.13 -6.65
N PHE A 30 -1.21 -11.77 -7.68
CA PHE A 30 0.25 -11.93 -7.82
C PHE A 30 0.80 -10.96 -8.86
N GLY A 31 1.90 -10.27 -8.52
CA GLY A 31 2.67 -9.45 -9.47
C GLY A 31 1.95 -8.21 -9.99
N TYR A 32 1.74 -7.19 -9.14
CA TYR A 32 1.19 -5.90 -9.54
C TYR A 32 2.24 -4.78 -9.39
N GLN A 33 2.35 -3.90 -10.39
CA GLN A 33 3.30 -2.80 -10.38
C GLN A 33 2.59 -1.44 -10.29
N MET A 34 3.10 -0.55 -9.43
CA MET A 34 2.74 0.86 -9.39
C MET A 34 3.98 1.71 -9.64
N ARG A 35 3.80 2.88 -10.28
CA ARG A 35 4.86 3.86 -10.55
C ARG A 35 4.36 5.26 -10.24
N PHE A 36 5.16 6.02 -9.51
CA PHE A 36 4.85 7.39 -9.13
C PHE A 36 6.00 8.29 -9.59
N ASP A 37 5.67 9.36 -10.30
CA ASP A 37 6.63 10.41 -10.63
C ASP A 37 6.80 11.33 -9.41
N LEU A 38 8.01 11.39 -8.86
CA LEU A 38 8.33 12.20 -7.69
C LEU A 38 8.52 13.68 -8.04
N ALA A 39 8.78 14.03 -9.30
CA ALA A 39 8.84 15.42 -9.74
C ALA A 39 7.43 16.05 -9.77
N ALA A 40 6.39 15.22 -10.01
CA ALA A 40 5.00 15.62 -9.95
C ALA A 40 4.45 15.76 -8.50
N GLY A 41 5.23 15.35 -7.49
CA GLY A 41 4.90 15.48 -6.08
C GLY A 41 5.13 14.22 -5.26
N PHE A 42 4.97 14.32 -3.95
CA PHE A 42 5.16 13.19 -3.03
C PHE A 42 3.92 12.28 -2.99
N PRO A 43 4.04 10.96 -3.23
CA PRO A 43 2.90 10.06 -3.38
C PRO A 43 2.27 9.64 -2.04
N LEU A 44 1.94 10.60 -1.18
CA LEU A 44 1.18 10.35 0.04
C LEU A 44 -0.31 10.23 -0.26
N LEU A 45 -0.95 9.18 0.26
CA LEU A 45 -2.40 8.98 0.08
C LEU A 45 -3.20 10.14 0.70
N THR A 46 -4.16 10.64 -0.06
CA THR A 46 -5.05 11.75 0.36
C THR A 46 -6.48 11.31 0.64
N THR A 47 -6.91 10.16 0.13
CA THR A 47 -8.27 9.61 0.33
C THR A 47 -8.50 9.08 1.75
N LYS A 48 -7.42 8.90 2.52
CA LYS A 48 -7.42 8.59 3.94
C LYS A 48 -6.17 9.20 4.54
N LYS A 49 -6.29 9.84 5.70
CA LYS A 49 -5.15 10.44 6.40
C LYS A 49 -4.14 9.36 6.80
N VAL A 50 -2.89 9.55 6.41
CA VAL A 50 -1.74 8.71 6.82
C VAL A 50 -1.04 9.38 8.00
N HIS A 51 -0.64 8.61 9.00
CA HIS A 51 0.12 9.11 10.14
C HIS A 51 1.61 9.24 9.79
N THR A 52 1.96 10.28 9.04
CA THR A 52 3.31 10.50 8.46
C THR A 52 4.42 10.62 9.49
N LYS A 53 4.12 11.09 10.71
CA LYS A 53 5.11 11.18 11.78
C LYS A 53 5.74 9.81 12.05
N SER A 54 4.92 8.77 12.20
CA SER A 54 5.42 7.40 12.44
C SER A 54 6.27 6.90 11.28
N VAL A 55 5.85 7.14 10.03
CA VAL A 55 6.60 6.71 8.83
C VAL A 55 8.01 7.32 8.80
N ILE A 56 8.13 8.61 9.13
CA ILE A 56 9.43 9.30 9.15
C ILE A 56 10.31 8.76 10.27
N TYR A 57 9.79 8.62 11.50
CA TYR A 57 10.58 8.08 12.62
C TYR A 57 11.01 6.63 12.38
N GLU A 58 10.15 5.80 11.79
CA GLU A 58 10.48 4.42 11.42
C GLU A 58 11.63 4.38 10.39
N LEU A 59 11.61 5.26 9.38
CA LEU A 59 12.69 5.37 8.41
C LEU A 59 14.00 5.84 9.05
N LEU A 60 13.96 6.84 9.93
CA LEU A 60 15.14 7.31 10.64
C LEU A 60 15.72 6.22 11.56
N TRP A 61 14.85 5.44 12.19
CA TRP A 61 15.26 4.28 12.98
C TRP A 61 15.97 3.23 12.11
N PHE A 62 15.43 2.87 10.94
CA PHE A 62 16.13 1.94 10.02
C PHE A 62 17.53 2.42 9.62
N LEU A 63 17.72 3.73 9.46
CA LEU A 63 19.02 4.31 9.12
C LEU A 63 20.01 4.33 10.31
N ALA A 64 19.49 4.24 11.54
CA ALA A 64 20.31 4.21 12.75
C ALA A 64 20.85 2.81 13.10
N GLY A 65 20.33 1.76 12.45
CA GLY A 65 20.63 0.36 12.77
C GLY A 65 19.92 -0.13 14.02
#